data_AF-A0A971KI68-F1
#
_entry.id   AF-A0A971KI68-F1
#
_cell.length_a   1.000
_cell.length_b   1.000
_cell.length_c   1.000
_cell.angle_alpha   90.00
_cell.angle_beta   90.00
_cell.angle_gamma   90.00
#
_symmetry.space_group_name_H-M   'P 1'
#
loop_
_entity.id
_entity.type
_entity.pdbx_description
1 polymer ?
#
loop_
_entity_poly.entity_id
_entity_poly.type
_entity_poly.pdbx_seq_one_letter_code
_entity_poly.pdbx_strand_id
1 'polypeptide(L)' 'MGRTIISDDGYFEWDEDKAKTNENKHGIAFERALSVFFDPKRIEFRDERNSKSEDRYITIGNASKSTL' A
#
# COMPACT_ATOMS: atom_id res chain seq x y z
N MET A 1 13.73 -9.51 9.16
CA MET A 1 13.01 -9.62 7.88
C MET A 1 11.86 -10.54 8.21
N GLY A 2 10.67 -9.95 8.28
CA GLY A 2 9.46 -10.64 8.70
C GLY A 2 9.01 -11.61 7.62
N ARG A 3 7.91 -12.32 7.89
CA ARG A 3 7.27 -13.13 6.87
C ARG A 3 6.60 -12.22 5.83
N THR A 4 6.59 -12.65 4.58
CA THR A 4 5.79 -12.02 3.52
C THR A 4 4.33 -12.39 3.71
N ILE A 5 3.46 -11.37 3.69
CA ILE A 5 2.00 -11.48 3.61
C ILE A 5 1.61 -11.25 2.16
N ILE A 6 0.72 -12.09 1.65
CA ILE A 6 0.09 -11.95 0.34
C ILE A 6 -1.38 -11.61 0.58
N SER A 7 -1.93 -10.64 -0.14
CA SER A 7 -3.36 -10.30 -0.09
C SER A 7 -4.24 -11.47 -0.58
N ASP A 8 -5.50 -11.49 -0.17
CA ASP A 8 -6.45 -12.55 -0.53
C ASP A 8 -6.65 -12.69 -2.06
N ASP A 9 -6.50 -11.59 -2.80
CA ASP A 9 -6.58 -11.54 -4.27
C ASP A 9 -5.27 -11.90 -4.98
N GLY A 10 -4.17 -12.09 -4.24
CA GLY A 10 -2.86 -12.45 -4.75
C GLY A 10 -2.10 -11.33 -5.48
N TYR A 11 -2.64 -10.11 -5.53
CA TYR A 11 -2.03 -9.00 -6.28
C TYR A 11 -1.04 -8.16 -5.48
N PHE A 12 -1.07 -8.25 -4.15
CA PHE A 12 -0.26 -7.42 -3.28
C PHE A 12 0.51 -8.27 -2.27
N GLU A 13 1.73 -7.83 -1.96
CA GLU A 13 2.56 -8.43 -0.94
C GLU A 13 3.23 -7.38 -0.07
N TRP A 14 3.48 -7.73 1.20
CA TRP A 14 4.24 -6.89 2.12
C TRP A 14 4.92 -7.69 3.22
N ASP A 15 5.96 -7.10 3.82
CA ASP A 15 6.62 -7.62 5.01
C ASP A 15 5.78 -7.35 6.27
N GLU A 16 5.60 -8.37 7.11
CA GLU A 16 4.77 -8.29 8.33
C GLU A 16 5.32 -7.28 9.36
N ASP A 17 6.64 -7.17 9.54
CA ASP A 17 7.24 -6.24 10.50
C ASP A 17 7.08 -4.79 10.02
N LYS A 18 7.16 -4.57 8.71
CA LYS A 18 6.85 -3.28 8.08
C LYS A 18 5.38 -2.91 8.25
N ALA A 19 4.45 -3.85 8.09
CA ALA A 19 3.03 -3.60 8.30
C ALA A 19 2.74 -3.16 9.75
N LYS A 20 3.25 -3.90 10.74
CA LYS A 20 3.15 -3.52 12.17
C LYS A 20 3.73 -2.14 12.44
N THR A 21 4.91 -1.85 11.87
CA THR A 21 5.56 -0.53 12.02
C THR A 21 4.73 0.58 11.39
N ASN A 22 4.16 0.34 10.20
CA ASN A 22 3.33 1.31 9.50
C ASN A 22 2.05 1.60 10.27
N GLU A 23 1.36 0.57 10.75
CA GLU A 23 0.14 0.72 11.54
C GLU A 23 0.40 1.48 12.83
N ASN A 24 1.46 1.15 13.58
CA ASN A 24 1.83 1.89 14.78
C ASN A 24 2.16 3.36 14.51
N LYS A 25 2.78 3.67 13.36
CA LYS A 25 3.20 5.03 13.02
C LYS A 25 2.07 5.87 12.42
N HIS A 26 1.16 5.27 11.66
CA HIS A 26 0.20 5.98 10.82
C HIS A 26 -1.27 5.65 11.15
N GLY A 27 -1.54 4.66 12.00
CA GLY A 27 -2.89 4.25 12.39
C GLY A 27 -3.68 3.57 11.27
N ILE A 28 -2.98 3.07 10.23
CA ILE A 28 -3.61 2.39 9.09
C ILE A 28 -2.87 1.11 8.72
N ALA A 29 -3.60 0.00 8.72
CA ALA A 29 -3.14 -1.29 8.23
C ALA A 29 -3.09 -1.31 6.69
N PHE A 30 -2.20 -2.12 6.12
CA PHE A 30 -2.03 -2.17 4.67
C PHE A 30 -3.26 -2.75 3.96
N GLU A 31 -3.92 -3.73 4.56
CA GLU A 31 -5.18 -4.31 4.11
C GLU A 31 -6.23 -3.23 3.85
N ARG A 32 -6.30 -2.22 4.73
CA ARG A 32 -7.17 -1.06 4.53
C ARG A 32 -6.61 -0.12 3.47
N ALA A 33 -5.31 0.15 3.46
CA ALA A 33 -4.69 1.05 2.49
C ALA A 33 -4.85 0.57 1.03
N LEU A 34 -4.92 -0.75 0.79
CA LEU A 34 -5.13 -1.33 -0.54
C LEU A 34 -6.39 -0.81 -1.25
N SER A 35 -7.42 -0.41 -0.48
CA SER A 35 -8.63 0.23 -1.00
C SER A 35 -8.37 1.38 -1.97
N VAL A 36 -7.24 2.09 -1.82
CA VAL A 36 -6.83 3.19 -2.70
C VAL A 36 -6.68 2.75 -4.16
N PHE A 37 -6.26 1.50 -4.40
CA PHE A 37 -6.07 0.96 -5.75
C PHE A 37 -7.40 0.70 -6.46
N PHE A 38 -8.50 0.57 -5.71
CA PHE A 38 -9.85 0.39 -6.24
C PHE A 38 -10.61 1.71 -6.44
N ASP A 39 -10.03 2.86 -6.05
CA ASP A 39 -10.63 4.15 -6.36
C ASP A 39 -10.46 4.47 -7.86
N PRO A 40 -11.55 4.58 -8.64
CA PRO A 40 -11.48 4.92 -10.07
C PRO A 40 -10.94 6.34 -10.32
N LYS A 41 -10.90 7.18 -9.28
CA LYS A 41 -10.32 8.54 -9.33
C LYS A 41 -8.95 8.62 -8.67
N ARG A 42 -8.30 7.49 -8.38
CA ARG A 42 -6.94 7.51 -7.83
C ARG A 42 -5.98 8.22 -8.77
N ILE A 43 -5.00 8.89 -8.18
CA ILE A 43 -3.88 9.52 -8.87
C ILE A 43 -2.65 8.69 -8.54
N GLU A 44 -1.89 8.32 -9.56
CA GLU A 44 -0.64 7.59 -9.41
C GLU A 44 0.46 8.26 -10.23
N PHE A 45 1.63 8.42 -9.62
CA PHE A 45 2.80 8.98 -10.29
C PHE A 45 4.08 8.38 -9.75
N ARG A 46 5.10 8.35 -10.61
CA ARG A 46 6.43 7.83 -10.28
C ARG A 46 7.13 8.76 -9.31
N ASP A 47 7.71 8.20 -8.26
CA ASP A 47 8.51 8.93 -7.28
C ASP A 47 9.96 9.04 -7.78
N GLU A 48 10.21 10.03 -8.62
CA GLU A 48 11.53 10.28 -9.24
C GLU A 48 12.66 10.44 -8.19
N ARG A 49 12.34 10.91 -6.98
CA ARG A 49 13.33 11.10 -5.92
C ARG A 49 13.83 9.76 -5.37
N ASN A 50 12.92 8.80 -5.23
CA ASN A 50 13.20 7.53 -4.58
C ASN A 50 13.35 6.35 -5.56
N SER A 51 13.15 6.57 -6.86
CA SER A 51 13.16 5.51 -7.89
C SER A 51 14.52 5.28 -8.57
N LYS A 52 15.63 5.44 -7.83
CA LYS A 52 16.98 5.31 -8.39
C LYS A 52 17.45 3.85 -8.48
N SER A 53 17.12 3.04 -7.47
CA SER A 53 17.54 1.65 -7.34
C SER A 53 16.42 0.64 -7.60
N GLU A 54 15.18 1.09 -7.48
CA GLU A 54 13.95 0.31 -7.68
C GLU A 54 12.87 1.26 -8.19
N ASP A 55 11.85 0.77 -8.87
CA ASP A 55 10.72 1.61 -9.27
C ASP A 55 9.78 1.83 -8.09
N ARG A 56 9.49 3.10 -7.80
CA ARG A 56 8.58 3.49 -6.71
C ARG A 56 7.51 4.42 -7.25
N TYR A 57 6.28 4.17 -6.81
CA TYR A 57 5.11 4.95 -7.18
C TYR A 57 4.42 5.48 -5.91
N ILE A 58 3.85 6.67 -6.02
CA ILE A 58 2.96 7.24 -5.00
C ILE A 58 1.55 7.19 -5.57
N THR A 59 0.65 6.53 -4.83
CA THR A 59 -0.77 6.41 -5.16
C THR A 59 -1.59 7.17 -4.11
N ILE A 60 -2.43 8.10 -4.57
CA ILE A 60 -3.32 8.91 -3.74
C ILE A 60 -4.75 8.66 -4.19
N GLY A 61 -5.64 8.35 -3.25
CA GLY A 61 -7.04 8.07 -3.55
C GLY A 61 -7.86 7.92 -2.29
N ASN A 62 -9.14 7.63 -2.46
CA ASN A 62 -10.08 7.54 -1.37
C ASN A 62 -10.17 6.11 -0.79
N ALA A 63 -9.71 5.96 0.45
CA ALA A 63 -9.76 4.70 1.20
C ALA A 63 -11.02 4.51 2.07
N SER A 64 -12.02 5.40 1.99
CA SER A 64 -13.22 5.34 2.83
C SER A 64 -14.38 4.54 2.24
N LYS A 65 -14.30 4.16 0.95
CA LYS A 65 -15.41 3.54 0.21
C LYS A 65 -15.24 2.06 -0.13
N SER A 66 -14.19 1.39 0.32
CA SER A 66 -14.06 -0.05 0.07
C SER A 66 -14.76 -0.84 1.18
N THR A 67 -15.99 -1.24 0.91
CA THR A 67 -16.50 -2.52 1.42
C THR A 67 -15.75 -3.58 0.63
N LEU A 68 -14.84 -4.30 1.27
CA LEU A 68 -14.32 -5.58 0.75
C LEU A 68 -15.48 -6.57 0.61
#